data_AF-A0A2N2CNF7-F1
#
_entry.id   AF-A0A2N2CNF7-F1
#
_cell.length_a   1.000
_cell.length_b   1.000
_cell.length_c   1.000
_cell.angle_alpha   90.00
_cell.angle_beta   90.00
_cell.angle_gamma   90.00
#
_symmetry.space_group_name_H-M   'P 1'
#
loop_
_entity.id
_entity.type
_entity.pdbx_description
1 polymer ?
#
loop_
_entity_poly.entity_id
_entity_poly.type
_entity_poly.pdbx_seq_one_letter_code
_entity_poly.pdbx_strand_id
1 'polypeptide(L)' 'MKEHILIEKAYRYPVPIVNPIPKDCTFQENHGYWVNNSTGEVMMLSNDPRRPQSKKCDLETGEDQKGE' A
#
# COMPACT_ATOMS: atom_id res chain seq x y z
N MET A 1 -6.56 -5.99 32.32
CA MET A 1 -7.18 -7.31 32.02
C MET A 1 -6.16 -8.13 31.25
N LYS A 2 -5.95 -9.40 31.57
CA LYS A 2 -5.07 -10.26 30.76
C LYS A 2 -5.78 -10.60 29.45
N GLU A 3 -5.07 -10.53 28.33
CA GLU A 3 -5.57 -11.03 27.05
C GLU A 3 -5.78 -12.54 27.11
N HIS A 4 -6.66 -13.05 26.25
CA HIS A 4 -6.92 -14.48 26.14
C HIS A 4 -5.65 -15.24 25.69
N ILE A 5 -5.42 -16.44 26.21
CA ILE A 5 -4.21 -17.24 25.96
C ILE A 5 -3.90 -17.45 24.47
N LEU A 6 -4.93 -17.51 23.63
CA LEU A 6 -4.75 -17.64 22.17
C LEU A 6 -4.14 -16.39 21.54
N ILE A 7 -4.49 -15.20 22.03
CA ILE A 7 -3.92 -13.94 21.54
C ILE A 7 -2.47 -13.81 22.01
N GLU A 8 -2.19 -14.23 23.25
CA GLU A 8 -0.84 -14.22 23.82
C GLU A 8 0.13 -15.14 23.08
N LYS A 9 -0.37 -16.28 22.57
CA LYS A 9 0.45 -17.29 21.88
C LYS A 9 0.40 -17.19 20.35
N ALA A 10 -0.39 -16.28 19.80
CA ALA A 10 -0.47 -16.09 18.36
C ALA A 10 0.84 -15.51 17.82
N TYR A 11 1.41 -16.18 16.82
CA TYR A 11 2.52 -15.63 16.05
C TYR A 11 1.99 -14.48 15.18
N ARG A 12 2.67 -13.33 15.19
CA ARG A 12 2.32 -12.17 14.37
C ARG A 12 3.39 -11.97 13.30
N TYR A 13 2.98 -11.99 12.05
CA TYR A 13 3.88 -11.65 10.95
C TYR A 13 4.24 -10.16 11.03
N PRO A 14 5.51 -9.79 10.76
CA PRO A 14 5.88 -8.38 10.67
C PRO A 14 5.15 -7.75 9.48
N VAL A 15 4.31 -6.75 9.76
CA VAL A 15 3.63 -5.99 8.72
C VAL A 15 4.66 -5.09 8.03
N PRO A 16 4.89 -5.23 6.71
CA PRO A 16 5.80 -4.35 6.00
C PRO A 16 5.24 -2.93 5.98
N ILE A 17 6.01 -1.97 6.49
CA ILE A 17 5.67 -0.55 6.43
C ILE A 17 5.97 -0.07 5.01
N VAL A 18 5.01 -0.25 4.10
CA VAL A 18 5.09 0.29 2.74
C VAL A 18 4.29 1.58 2.71
N ASN A 19 4.91 2.70 2.31
CA ASN A 19 4.17 3.95 2.13
C ASN A 19 3.43 3.90 0.78
N PRO A 20 2.09 3.80 0.77
CA PRO A 20 1.31 3.61 -0.46
C PRO A 20 1.30 4.86 -1.34
N ILE A 21 1.71 6.01 -0.81
CA ILE A 21 1.80 7.27 -1.54
C ILE A 21 3.11 7.31 -2.36
N PRO A 22 3.04 7.56 -3.68
CA PRO A 22 4.23 7.79 -4.50
C PRO A 22 5.00 9.01 -4.01
N LYS A 23 6.33 8.87 -3.88
CA LYS A 23 7.20 10.01 -3.54
C LYS A 23 7.24 10.97 -4.72
N ASP A 24 7.33 12.26 -4.43
CA ASP A 24 7.47 13.34 -5.42
C ASP A 24 6.42 13.31 -6.54
N CYS A 25 5.22 12.79 -6.25
CA CYS A 25 4.09 12.86 -7.14
C CYS A 25 2.93 13.61 -6.48
N THR A 26 2.12 14.27 -7.29
CA THR A 26 0.88 14.91 -6.87
C THR A 26 -0.31 14.25 -7.55
N PHE A 27 -1.36 13.93 -6.80
CA PHE A 27 -2.60 13.42 -7.36
C PHE A 27 -3.39 14.56 -8.00
N GLN A 28 -3.69 14.43 -9.30
CA GLN A 28 -4.49 15.38 -10.05
C GLN A 28 -5.96 14.96 -9.97
N GLU A 29 -6.71 15.50 -9.01
CA GLU A 29 -8.11 15.09 -8.75
C GLU A 29 -9.00 15.19 -10.01
N ASN A 30 -8.85 16.26 -10.79
CA ASN A 30 -9.61 16.47 -12.02
C ASN A 30 -9.38 15.38 -13.09
N HIS A 31 -8.25 14.69 -13.02
CA HIS A 31 -7.85 13.69 -14.02
C HIS A 31 -7.79 12.26 -13.47
N GLY A 32 -7.81 12.10 -12.14
CA GLY A 32 -7.81 10.79 -11.48
C GLY A 32 -6.48 10.04 -11.52
N TYR A 33 -5.36 10.72 -11.74
CA TYR A 33 -4.03 10.09 -11.79
C TYR A 33 -2.94 10.91 -11.09
N TRP A 34 -1.83 10.25 -10.78
CA TRP A 34 -0.64 10.86 -10.21
C TRP A 34 0.28 11.41 -11.31
N VAL A 35 0.88 12.57 -11.06
CA VAL A 35 1.89 13.20 -11.92
C VAL A 35 3.18 13.36 -11.14
N ASN A 36 4.31 13.02 -11.75
CA ASN A 36 5.63 13.25 -11.18
C ASN A 36 5.93 14.76 -11.16
N ASN A 37 6.25 15.31 -9.99
CA ASN A 37 6.46 16.75 -9.82
C ASN A 37 7.73 17.27 -10.51
N SER A 38 8.72 16.40 -10.75
CA SER A 38 9.99 16.76 -11.39
C SER A 38 9.91 16.71 -12.91
N THR A 39 9.23 15.70 -13.48
CA THR A 39 9.17 15.52 -14.95
C THR A 39 7.87 16.05 -15.56
N GLY A 40 6.81 16.21 -14.77
CA GLY A 40 5.47 16.53 -15.26
C GLY A 40 4.78 15.36 -15.96
N GLU A 41 5.40 14.18 -16.01
CA GLU A 41 4.82 13.00 -16.65
C GLU A 41 3.79 12.32 -15.75
N VAL A 42 2.79 11.69 -16.37
CA VAL A 42 1.90 10.77 -15.67
C VAL A 42 2.73 9.66 -15.06
N MET A 43 2.61 9.43 -13.74
CA MET A 43 3.46 8.49 -12.99
C MET A 43 3.48 7.09 -13.61
N MET A 44 2.33 6.62 -14.11
CA MET A 44 2.19 5.31 -14.75
C MET A 44 2.92 5.19 -16.10
N LEU A 45 3.24 6.32 -16.75
CA LEU A 45 3.97 6.38 -18.01
C LEU A 45 5.45 6.73 -17.81
N SER A 46 5.86 7.05 -16.59
CA SER A 46 7.25 7.38 -16.26
C SER A 46 8.14 6.12 -16.24
N ASN A 47 9.46 6.33 -16.12
CA ASN A 47 10.43 5.24 -16.02
C ASN A 47 10.40 4.49 -14.66
N ASP A 48 9.63 4.95 -13.68
CA ASP A 48 9.43 4.27 -12.38
C ASP A 48 7.94 4.11 -12.04
N PRO A 49 7.19 3.30 -12.81
CA PRO A 49 5.76 3.13 -12.56
C PRO A 49 5.56 2.24 -11.33
N ARG A 50 4.69 2.68 -10.41
CA ARG A 50 4.21 1.80 -9.34
C ARG A 50 3.34 0.70 -9.96
N ARG A 51 3.88 -0.52 -10.00
CA ARG A 51 3.23 -1.67 -10.61
C ARG A 51 1.93 -2.02 -9.87
N PRO A 52 0.88 -2.46 -10.60
CA PRO A 52 -0.32 -3.01 -9.98
C PRO A 52 0.05 -4.11 -8.98
N GLN A 53 -0.55 -4.05 -7.79
CA GLN A 53 -0.38 -5.07 -6.76
C GLN A 53 -1.60 -6.00 -6.73
N SER A 54 -1.41 -7.21 -6.21
CA SER A 54 -2.52 -8.13 -6.03
C SER A 54 -3.46 -7.64 -4.93
N LYS A 55 -4.70 -8.12 -4.94
CA LYS A 55 -5.64 -7.82 -3.85
C LYS A 55 -5.14 -8.36 -2.49
N LYS A 56 -4.28 -9.39 -2.48
CA LYS A 56 -3.62 -9.91 -1.26
C LYS A 56 -2.58 -8.95 -0.66
N CYS A 57 -2.32 -7.81 -1.30
CA CYS A 57 -1.44 -6.77 -0.76
C CYS A 57 -2.23 -5.58 -0.18
N ASP A 58 -3.56 -5.67 -0.13
CA ASP A 58 -4.45 -4.62 0.37
C ASP A 58 -4.52 -4.68 1.91
N LEU A 59 -3.70 -3.82 2.53
CA LEU A 59 -3.62 -3.62 3.97
C LEU A 59 -4.83 -2.82 4.53
N GLU A 60 -5.43 -1.94 3.72
CA GLU A 60 -6.52 -1.06 4.18
C GLU A 60 -7.77 -1.87 4.50
N THR A 61 -8.08 -2.87 3.68
CA THR A 61 -9.25 -3.74 3.89
C THR A 61 -8.93 -5.02 4.67
N GLY A 62 -7.67 -5.23 5.07
CA GLY A 62 -7.21 -6.44 5.75
C GLY A 62 -7.25 -7.69 4.87
N GLU A 63 -7.24 -7.53 3.54
CA GLU A 63 -7.24 -8.65 2.60
C GLU A 63 -5.91 -9.41 2.61
N ASP A 64 -4.83 -8.75 3.03
CA ASP A 64 -3.51 -9.34 3.28
C ASP A 64 -3.55 -10.47 4.32
N GLN A 65 -4.49 -10.42 5.26
CA GLN A 65 -4.61 -11.40 6.35
C GLN A 65 -5.62 -12.52 6.05
N LYS A 66 -6.27 -12.51 4.88
CA LYS A 66 -7.28 -13.52 4.56
C LYS A 66 -6.65 -14.79 4.02
N GLY A 67 -6.91 -15.91 4.69
CA GLY A 67 -6.49 -17.24 4.26
C GLY A 67 -5.11 -17.68 4.77
N GLU A 68 -4.57 -16.96 5.75
CA GLU A 68 -3.45 -17.44 6.59
C GLU A 68 -3.92 -18.38 7.71
#